data_AF-A0A4Y9IPU2-F1
#
_entry.id   AF-A0A4Y9IPU2-F1
#
_cell.length_a   1.000
_cell.length_b   1.000
_cell.length_c   1.000
_cell.angle_alpha   90.00
_cell.angle_beta   90.00
_cell.angle_gamma   90.00
#
_symmetry.space_group_name_H-M   'P 1'
#
loop_
_entity.id
_entity.type
_entity.pdbx_description
1 polymer ?
#
loop_
_entity_poly.entity_id
_entity_poly.type
_entity_poly.pdbx_seq_one_letter_code
_entity_poly.pdbx_strand_id
1 'polypeptide(L)'
;MKSNVQLYPTRRRRHSEKPYSSRVAGIIAKNYDSLNKDLNKGKYGRFSSMSFEDIFHEAILYVIQDRKAFDLSEQELLKHFKYRYRMVQYQIIQESKLERLVDVTPDNIMSARYADNI
;
A
#
# COMPACT_ATOMS: atom_id res chain seq x y z
N MET A 1 35.28 -6.08 -3.06
CA MET A 1 34.48 -5.42 -2.00
C MET A 1 33.02 -5.65 -2.32
N LYS A 2 32.26 -6.35 -1.46
CA LYS A 2 30.84 -6.60 -1.70
C LYS A 2 30.06 -5.32 -1.38
N SER A 3 29.56 -4.65 -2.40
CA SER A 3 28.65 -3.52 -2.24
C SER A 3 27.37 -4.02 -1.57
N ASN A 4 27.21 -3.70 -0.28
CA ASN A 4 25.95 -3.84 0.45
C ASN A 4 24.98 -2.78 -0.09
N VAL A 5 24.37 -3.09 -1.23
CA VAL A 5 23.15 -2.39 -1.65
C VAL A 5 22.08 -2.86 -0.68
N GLN A 6 21.82 -2.04 0.33
CA GLN A 6 20.66 -2.25 1.19
C GLN A 6 19.43 -1.96 0.34
N LEU A 7 18.97 -2.99 -0.37
CA LEU A 7 17.68 -3.02 -1.03
C LEU A 7 16.66 -2.56 0.02
N TYR A 8 16.09 -1.37 -0.19
CA TYR A 8 14.94 -0.92 0.60
C TYR A 8 13.96 -2.08 0.63
N PRO A 9 13.56 -2.57 1.82
CA PRO A 9 12.75 -3.75 1.89
C PRO A 9 11.49 -3.43 1.10
N THR A 10 11.32 -4.10 -0.04
CA THR A 10 10.10 -4.09 -0.85
C THR A 10 9.07 -4.80 0.01
N ARG A 11 8.60 -4.11 1.04
CA ARG A 11 7.70 -4.65 2.06
C ARG A 11 6.29 -4.47 1.52
N ARG A 12 6.08 -4.83 0.25
CA ARG A 12 4.77 -5.28 -0.24
C ARG A 12 4.36 -6.31 0.79
N ARG A 13 3.42 -5.93 1.65
CA ARG A 13 3.07 -6.73 2.82
C ARG A 13 2.52 -8.00 2.23
N ARG A 14 3.34 -9.06 2.16
CA ARG A 14 2.86 -10.39 1.84
C ARG A 14 1.72 -10.62 2.83
N HIS A 15 0.49 -10.56 2.34
CA HIS A 15 -0.67 -10.79 3.17
C HIS A 15 -0.40 -12.11 3.84
N SER A 16 -0.24 -12.06 5.15
CA SER A 16 0.18 -13.22 5.89
C SER A 16 -0.90 -14.28 5.76
N GLU A 17 -0.54 -15.56 5.84
CA GLU A 17 -1.47 -16.69 6.02
C GLU A 17 -2.29 -16.61 7.33
N LYS A 18 -2.37 -15.42 7.93
CA LYS A 18 -3.13 -15.16 9.14
C LYS A 18 -4.62 -15.34 8.85
N PRO A 19 -5.35 -15.85 9.87
CA PRO A 19 -6.79 -15.92 9.79
C PRO A 19 -7.38 -14.52 9.57
N TYR A 20 -8.40 -14.46 8.71
CA TYR A 20 -9.18 -13.25 8.47
C TYR A 20 -10.57 -13.40 9.10
N SER A 21 -11.22 -12.27 9.40
CA SER A 21 -12.59 -12.24 9.89
C SER A 21 -13.60 -12.08 8.75
N SER A 22 -14.43 -13.11 8.54
CA SER A 22 -15.54 -13.07 7.57
C SER A 22 -16.58 -12.00 7.92
N ARG A 23 -16.81 -11.73 9.21
CA ARG A 23 -17.68 -10.65 9.67
C ARG A 23 -17.18 -9.29 9.21
N VAL A 24 -15.88 -9.02 9.43
CA VAL A 24 -15.25 -7.76 9.02
C VAL A 24 -15.28 -7.62 7.51
N ALA A 25 -14.93 -8.68 6.77
CA ALA A 25 -15.01 -8.70 5.31
C ALA A 25 -16.43 -8.41 4.81
N GLY A 26 -17.46 -9.02 5.42
CA GLY A 26 -18.86 -8.80 5.07
C GLY A 26 -19.33 -7.36 5.29
N ILE A 27 -18.93 -6.73 6.42
CA ILE A 27 -19.28 -5.32 6.70
C ILE A 27 -18.62 -4.39 5.67
N ILE A 28 -17.34 -4.62 5.34
CA ILE A 28 -16.63 -3.84 4.32
C ILE A 28 -17.30 -4.04 2.96
N ALA A 29 -17.59 -5.27 2.56
CA ALA A 29 -18.23 -5.59 1.27
C ALA A 29 -19.59 -4.90 1.12
N LYS A 30 -20.44 -4.96 2.16
CA LYS A 30 -21.74 -4.27 2.21
C LYS A 30 -21.62 -2.75 1.99
N ASN A 31 -20.50 -2.16 2.41
CA ASN A 31 -20.26 -0.71 2.35
C ASN A 31 -19.25 -0.32 1.26
N TYR A 32 -18.86 -1.25 0.38
CA TYR A 32 -17.72 -1.09 -0.53
C TYR A 32 -17.88 0.13 -1.43
N ASP A 33 -19.00 0.26 -2.14
CA ASP A 33 -19.20 1.36 -3.09
C ASP A 33 -19.18 2.73 -2.41
N SER A 34 -19.79 2.83 -1.23
CA SER A 34 -19.83 4.05 -0.43
C SER A 34 -18.42 4.42 0.07
N LEU A 35 -17.68 3.44 0.61
CA LEU A 35 -16.30 3.65 1.06
C LEU A 35 -15.37 4.03 -0.10
N ASN A 36 -15.47 3.33 -1.23
CA ASN A 36 -14.63 3.58 -2.40
C ASN A 36 -14.92 4.97 -2.96
N LYS A 37 -16.19 5.33 -3.12
CA LYS A 37 -16.60 6.68 -3.55
C LYS A 37 -16.12 7.75 -2.57
N ASP A 38 -16.32 7.59 -1.27
CA ASP A 38 -15.88 8.55 -0.26
C ASP A 38 -14.36 8.77 -0.27
N LEU A 39 -13.59 7.69 -0.46
CA LEU A 39 -12.13 7.71 -0.31
C LEU A 39 -11.40 8.01 -1.62
N ASN A 40 -11.96 7.65 -2.77
CA ASN A 40 -11.29 7.70 -4.07
C ASN A 40 -11.94 8.67 -5.07
N LYS A 41 -13.10 9.28 -4.76
CA LYS A 41 -13.75 10.23 -5.70
C LYS A 41 -12.81 11.36 -6.10
N GLY A 42 -12.65 11.52 -7.41
CA GLY A 42 -11.83 12.57 -8.02
C GLY A 42 -10.32 12.35 -7.87
N LYS A 43 -9.88 11.21 -7.31
CA LYS A 43 -8.47 10.86 -7.20
C LYS A 43 -8.03 10.04 -8.40
N TYR A 44 -6.95 10.48 -9.05
CA TYR A 44 -6.35 9.80 -10.19
C TYR A 44 -4.83 9.80 -10.04
N GLY A 45 -4.16 8.81 -10.62
CA GLY A 45 -2.71 8.64 -10.56
C GLY A 45 -2.29 7.22 -10.22
N ARG A 46 -0.99 6.96 -10.35
CA ARG A 46 -0.37 5.69 -9.95
C ARG A 46 0.86 6.00 -9.09
N PHE A 47 1.05 5.22 -8.03
CA PHE A 47 2.19 5.32 -7.12
C PHE A 47 2.87 3.96 -7.08
N SER A 48 4.11 3.87 -7.57
CA SER A 48 4.83 2.59 -7.71
C SER A 48 3.99 1.52 -8.45
N SER A 49 3.35 1.95 -9.54
CA SER A 49 2.39 1.16 -10.35
C SER A 49 1.05 0.81 -9.68
N MET A 50 0.79 1.26 -8.45
CA MET A 50 -0.47 1.03 -7.75
C MET A 50 -1.46 2.16 -8.01
N SER A 51 -2.66 1.80 -8.44
CA SER A 51 -3.81 2.69 -8.51
C SER A 51 -4.44 2.91 -7.13
N PHE A 52 -5.34 3.88 -7.02
CA PHE A 52 -6.15 4.05 -5.81
C PHE A 52 -7.03 2.84 -5.46
N GLU A 53 -7.42 2.06 -6.47
CA GLU A 53 -8.17 0.82 -6.31
C GLU A 53 -7.28 -0.28 -5.70
N ASP A 54 -6.03 -0.39 -6.15
CA ASP A 54 -5.05 -1.32 -5.57
C ASP A 54 -4.77 -0.96 -4.09
N ILE A 55 -4.57 0.33 -3.81
CA ILE A 55 -4.38 0.84 -2.44
C ILE A 55 -5.61 0.56 -1.56
N PHE A 56 -6.81 0.62 -2.15
CA PHE A 56 -8.05 0.32 -1.44
C PHE A 56 -8.14 -1.16 -1.06
N HIS A 57 -7.84 -2.07 -1.99
CA HIS A 57 -7.78 -3.50 -1.72
C HIS A 57 -6.71 -3.88 -0.70
N GLU A 58 -5.54 -3.23 -0.73
CA GLU A 58 -4.52 -3.40 0.32
C GLU A 58 -5.04 -3.03 1.71
N ALA A 59 -5.82 -1.96 1.82
CA ALA A 59 -6.46 -1.57 3.06
C ALA A 59 -7.49 -2.61 3.52
N ILE A 60 -8.28 -3.18 2.60
CA ILE A 60 -9.22 -4.28 2.90
C ILE A 60 -8.47 -5.46 3.48
N LEU A 61 -7.47 -5.96 2.77
CA LEU A 61 -6.70 -7.13 3.18
C LEU A 61 -6.01 -6.92 4.52
N TYR A 62 -5.56 -5.70 4.81
CA TYR A 62 -5.05 -5.35 6.13
C TYR A 62 -6.12 -5.45 7.21
N VAL A 63 -7.28 -4.82 7.01
CA VAL A 63 -8.31 -4.67 8.05
C VAL A 63 -8.99 -6.00 8.36
N ILE A 64 -9.22 -6.86 7.36
CA ILE A 64 -9.85 -8.18 7.60
C ILE A 64 -8.95 -9.11 8.43
N GLN A 65 -7.65 -8.86 8.50
CA GLN A 65 -6.68 -9.59 9.32
C GLN A 65 -6.31 -8.86 10.63
N ASP A 66 -6.85 -7.66 10.86
CA ASP A 66 -6.55 -6.85 12.04
C ASP A 66 -7.43 -7.28 13.21
N ARG A 67 -6.82 -7.90 14.23
CA ARG A 67 -7.54 -8.34 15.43
C ARG A 67 -8.28 -7.19 16.13
N LYS A 68 -7.77 -5.95 16.03
CA LYS A 68 -8.47 -4.77 16.60
C LYS A 68 -9.80 -4.50 15.92
N ALA A 69 -9.98 -4.94 14.67
CA ALA A 69 -11.20 -4.74 13.91
C ALA A 69 -12.30 -5.75 14.27
N PHE A 70 -11.95 -6.86 14.93
CA PHE A 70 -12.87 -7.99 15.08
C PHE A 70 -14.02 -7.70 16.03
N ASP A 71 -13.77 -6.86 17.04
CA ASP A 71 -14.74 -6.54 18.10
C ASP A 71 -15.41 -5.16 17.92
N LEU A 72 -15.07 -4.42 16.87
CA LEU A 72 -15.64 -3.10 16.61
C LEU A 72 -17.10 -3.20 16.16
N SER A 73 -17.93 -2.23 16.53
CA SER A 73 -19.23 -2.04 15.89
C SER A 73 -19.06 -1.70 14.40
N GLU A 74 -20.13 -1.85 13.60
CA GLU A 74 -20.08 -1.50 12.16
C GLU A 74 -19.60 -0.05 11.95
N GLN A 75 -20.11 0.90 12.73
CA GLN A 75 -19.73 2.31 12.60
C GLN A 75 -18.24 2.56 12.93
N GLU A 76 -17.76 1.97 14.03
CA GLU A 76 -16.36 2.06 14.43
C GLU A 76 -15.43 1.38 13.42
N LEU A 77 -15.86 0.24 12.87
CA LEU A 77 -15.12 -0.47 11.84
C LEU A 77 -14.98 0.36 10.56
N LEU A 78 -16.05 1.03 10.11
CA LEU A 78 -15.98 1.91 8.93
C LEU A 78 -15.05 3.10 9.18
N LYS A 79 -15.08 3.68 10.39
CA LYS A 79 -14.14 4.75 10.79
C LYS A 79 -12.70 4.25 10.83
N HIS A 80 -12.47 3.06 11.39
CA HIS A 80 -11.17 2.39 11.43
C HIS A 80 -10.65 2.13 10.02
N PHE A 81 -11.50 1.59 9.13
CA PHE A 81 -11.16 1.33 7.74
C PHE A 81 -10.70 2.61 7.02
N LYS A 82 -11.48 3.71 7.12
CA LYS A 82 -11.11 5.00 6.53
C LYS A 82 -9.75 5.50 7.05
N TYR A 83 -9.49 5.36 8.34
CA TYR A 83 -8.18 5.69 8.93
C TYR A 83 -7.05 4.81 8.38
N ARG A 84 -7.24 3.49 8.34
CA ARG A 84 -6.24 2.53 7.84
C ARG A 84 -5.94 2.74 6.36
N TYR A 85 -6.95 2.99 5.55
CA TYR A 85 -6.78 3.33 4.13
C TYR A 85 -5.86 4.56 3.97
N ARG A 86 -6.11 5.65 4.70
CA ARG A 86 -5.28 6.87 4.62
C ARG A 86 -3.82 6.60 5.03
N MET A 87 -3.62 5.75 6.04
CA MET A 87 -2.29 5.32 6.46
C MET A 87 -1.55 4.51 5.38
N VAL A 88 -2.24 3.55 4.76
CA VAL A 88 -1.67 2.74 3.66
C VAL A 88 -1.34 3.64 2.46
N GLN A 89 -2.28 4.50 2.07
CA GLN A 89 -2.08 5.49 1.00
C GLN A 89 -0.85 6.37 1.27
N TYR A 90 -0.72 6.91 2.48
CA TYR A 90 0.43 7.74 2.85
C TYR A 90 1.74 6.97 2.73
N GLN A 91 1.79 5.74 3.24
CA GLN A 91 2.99 4.90 3.17
C GLN A 91 3.43 4.65 1.72
N ILE A 92 2.49 4.25 0.85
CA ILE A 92 2.77 3.97 -0.57
C ILE A 92 3.22 5.23 -1.32
N ILE A 93 2.61 6.39 -1.07
CA ILE A 93 3.02 7.65 -1.70
C ILE A 93 4.45 8.02 -1.26
N GLN A 94 4.79 7.85 0.02
CA GLN A 94 6.14 8.15 0.50
C GLN A 94 7.18 7.17 -0.05
N GLU A 95 6.85 5.88 -0.11
CA GLU A 95 7.70 4.85 -0.72
C GLU A 95 7.95 5.16 -2.21
N SER A 96 6.90 5.51 -2.96
CA SER A 96 7.01 5.91 -4.37
C SER A 96 7.84 7.19 -4.60
N LYS A 97 7.88 8.10 -3.61
CA LYS A 97 8.77 9.27 -3.65
C LYS A 97 10.22 8.87 -3.39
N LEU A 98 10.46 7.99 -2.42
CA LEU A 98 11.80 7.50 -2.09
C LEU A 98 12.39 6.68 -3.23
N GLU A 99 11.63 5.78 -3.86
CA GLU A 99 12.06 5.00 -5.03
C GLU A 99 12.57 5.94 -6.14
N ARG A 100 11.80 6.98 -6.46
CA ARG A 100 12.21 7.99 -7.46
C ARG A 100 13.47 8.76 -7.08
N LEU A 101 13.73 9.00 -5.79
CA LEU A 101 14.93 9.71 -5.35
C LEU A 101 16.18 8.82 -5.46
N VAL A 102 16.05 7.53 -5.19
CA VAL A 102 17.15 6.54 -5.28
C VAL A 102 17.55 6.28 -6.73
N ASP A 103 16.60 6.32 -7.66
CA ASP A 103 16.90 6.21 -9.10
C ASP A 103 17.65 7.44 -9.65
N VAL A 104 17.56 8.59 -8.97
CA VAL A 104 18.10 9.87 -9.44
C VAL A 104 19.48 10.19 -8.82
N THR A 105 19.99 9.40 -7.87
CA THR A 105 21.31 9.66 -7.29
C THR A 105 22.45 9.34 -8.27
N PRO A 106 23.47 10.23 -8.41
CA PRO A 106 24.52 10.11 -9.42
C PRO A 106 25.32 8.80 -9.40
N ASP A 107 25.41 8.14 -8.24
CA ASP A 107 26.18 6.90 -8.06
C ASP A 107 25.58 5.70 -8.82
N ASN A 108 24.28 5.72 -9.12
CA ASN A 108 23.61 4.66 -9.90
C ASN A 108 23.59 4.94 -11.42
N ILE A 109 23.77 6.20 -11.84
CA ILE A 109 23.77 6.59 -13.26
C ILE A 109 25.09 6.20 -13.94
N MET A 110 26.18 6.10 -13.18
CA MET A 110 27.49 5.72 -13.70
C MET A 110 27.60 4.24 -14.09
N SER A 111 26.82 3.32 -13.51
CA SER A 111 26.90 1.89 -13.86
C SER A 111 26.22 1.52 -15.18
N ALA A 112 25.24 2.31 -15.63
CA ALA A 112 24.50 2.06 -16.87
C ALA A 112 25.22 2.57 -18.13
N ARG A 113 26.20 3.47 -18.01
CA ARG A 113 26.90 4.07 -19.17
C ARG A 113 28.20 3.35 -19.59
N TYR A 114 28.68 2.38 -18.81
CA TYR A 114 29.88 1.60 -19.15
C TYR A 114 29.59 0.22 -19.75
N ALA A 115 28.32 -0.16 -19.92
CA ALA A 115 27.95 -1.45 -20.52
C ALA A 115 27.81 -1.42 -22.06
N ASP A 116 27.77 -0.23 -22.68
CA ASP A 116 27.56 -0.06 -24.13
C ASP A 116 28.85 0.25 -24.92
N ASN A 117 30.03 -0.03 -24.35
CA ASN A 117 31.31 0.06 -25.06
C ASN A 117 32.16 -1.20 -24.83
N ILE A 118 31.71 -2.34 -25.37
CA ILE A 118 32.57 -3.47 -25.77
C ILE A 118 32.17 -3.89 -27.17
#